data_AF-C6SE97-F1
#
_entry.id   AF-C6SE97-F1
#
_cell.length_a   1.000
_cell.length_b   1.000
_cell.length_c   1.000
_cell.angle_alpha   90.00
_cell.angle_beta   90.00
_cell.angle_gamma   90.00
#
_symmetry.space_group_name_H-M   'P 1'
#
loop_
_entity.id
_entity.type
_entity.pdbx_description
1 polymer ?
#
loop_
_entity_poly.entity_id
_entity_poly.type
_entity_poly.pdbx_seq_one_letter_code
_entity_poly.pdbx_strand_id
1 'polypeptide(L)'
;MNKNRKLLLAALLLIAFAAVKLVLLQWWQAQQPQAVAAQCDLTEGCTLPDGSRVRAAAVSTKKPFDIYIEHAPAGTEQVSISFSMKNMDMGFNRYMFERQPSGTWQAVRIRLPICVEGRRDFTADITIGSRTFQTAFTAE
;
A
#
# COMPACT_ATOMS: atom_id res chain seq x y z
N MET A 1 44.34 -7.23 -29.41
CA MET A 1 43.77 -6.18 -28.51
C MET A 1 44.43 -6.28 -27.15
N ASN A 2 45.15 -5.25 -26.71
CA ASN A 2 45.97 -5.27 -25.49
C ASN A 2 45.13 -5.45 -24.22
N LYS A 3 45.68 -6.11 -23.20
CA LYS A 3 45.02 -6.42 -21.92
C LYS A 3 44.40 -5.18 -21.26
N ASN A 4 45.11 -4.05 -21.30
CA ASN A 4 44.64 -2.78 -20.72
C ASN A 4 43.42 -2.20 -21.47
N ARG A 5 43.34 -2.38 -22.80
CA ARG A 5 42.19 -1.94 -23.61
C ARG A 5 40.95 -2.79 -23.34
N LYS A 6 41.13 -4.09 -23.07
CA LYS A 6 40.05 -4.99 -22.62
C LYS A 6 39.51 -4.56 -21.25
N LEU A 7 40.39 -4.22 -20.31
CA LEU A 7 40.02 -3.74 -18.97
C LEU A 7 39.27 -2.41 -19.03
N LEU A 8 39.74 -1.45 -19.83
CA LEU A 8 39.05 -0.17 -20.01
C LEU A 8 37.65 -0.33 -20.62
N LEU A 9 37.51 -1.18 -21.65
CA LEU A 9 36.20 -1.48 -22.23
C LEU A 9 35.27 -2.17 -21.24
N ALA A 10 35.78 -3.13 -20.46
CA ALA A 10 34.98 -3.79 -19.42
C ALA A 10 34.51 -2.79 -18.34
N ALA A 11 35.40 -1.89 -17.89
CA ALA A 11 35.05 -0.85 -16.93
C ALA A 11 33.97 0.10 -17.48
N LEU A 12 34.11 0.56 -18.73
CA LEU A 12 33.11 1.41 -19.39
C LEU A 12 31.75 0.70 -19.51
N LEU A 13 31.74 -0.57 -19.88
CA LEU A 13 30.50 -1.35 -19.96
C LEU A 13 29.82 -1.53 -18.60
N LEU A 14 30.59 -1.77 -17.53
CA LEU A 14 30.05 -1.87 -16.17
C LEU A 14 29.45 -0.54 -15.70
N ILE A 15 30.11 0.59 -15.98
CA ILE A 15 29.59 1.93 -15.65
C ILE A 15 28.29 2.20 -16.41
N ALA A 16 28.26 1.90 -17.71
CA ALA A 16 27.05 2.06 -18.52
C ALA A 16 25.89 1.20 -18.01
N PHE A 17 26.16 -0.06 -17.64
CA PHE A 17 25.17 -0.95 -17.06
C PHE A 17 24.62 -0.41 -15.72
N ALA A 18 25.49 0.09 -14.85
CA ALA A 18 25.10 0.70 -13.58
C ALA A 18 24.22 1.94 -13.80
N ALA A 19 24.59 2.82 -14.72
CA ALA A 19 23.81 4.01 -15.06
C ALA A 19 22.40 3.65 -15.57
N VAL A 20 22.30 2.68 -16.48
CA VAL A 20 21.00 2.19 -16.99
C VAL A 20 20.15 1.63 -15.85
N LYS A 21 20.74 0.83 -14.95
CA LYS A 21 20.02 0.30 -13.77
C LYS A 21 19.49 1.41 -12.87
N LEU A 22 20.28 2.44 -12.60
CA LEU A 22 19.86 3.57 -11.77
C LEU A 22 18.71 4.37 -12.41
N VAL A 23 18.78 4.63 -13.72
CA VAL A 23 17.70 5.31 -14.46
C VAL A 23 16.41 4.49 -14.42
N LEU A 24 16.50 3.19 -14.69
CA LEU A 24 15.33 2.30 -14.62
C LEU A 24 14.75 2.22 -13.19
N LEU A 25 15.60 2.20 -12.17
CA LEU A 25 15.18 2.20 -10.77
C LEU A 25 14.44 3.49 -10.39
N GLN A 26 14.99 4.65 -10.77
CA GLN A 26 14.34 5.95 -10.53
C GLN A 26 13.01 6.07 -11.25
N TRP A 27 12.95 5.64 -12.51
CA TRP A 27 11.71 5.61 -13.27
C TRP A 27 10.64 4.73 -12.61
N TRP A 28 11.04 3.55 -12.12
CA TRP A 28 10.14 2.65 -11.41
C TRP A 28 9.65 3.23 -10.08
N GLN A 29 10.54 3.84 -9.29
CA GLN A 29 10.16 4.50 -8.03
C GLN A 29 9.21 5.68 -8.24
N ALA A 30 9.39 6.45 -9.31
CA ALA A 30 8.50 7.57 -9.64
C ALA A 30 7.07 7.13 -10.01
N GLN A 31 6.89 5.87 -10.44
CA GLN A 31 5.57 5.31 -10.71
C GLN A 31 4.90 4.70 -9.48
N GLN A 32 5.59 4.57 -8.35
CA GLN A 32 4.95 4.07 -7.14
C GLN A 32 3.96 5.12 -6.62
N PRO A 33 2.68 4.75 -6.40
CA PRO A 33 1.70 5.67 -5.83
C PRO A 33 2.21 6.20 -4.49
N GLN A 34 2.41 7.52 -4.40
CA GLN A 34 2.75 8.14 -3.13
C GLN A 34 1.48 8.16 -2.28
N ALA A 35 1.52 7.46 -1.14
CA ALA A 35 0.41 7.46 -0.22
C ALA A 35 0.27 8.85 0.42
N VAL A 36 -0.92 9.43 0.33
CA VAL A 36 -1.25 10.72 0.95
C VAL A 36 -1.72 10.45 2.37
N ALA A 37 -1.09 11.09 3.36
CA ALA A 37 -1.53 10.97 4.75
C ALA A 37 -2.97 11.49 4.90
N ALA A 38 -3.85 10.65 5.40
CA ALA A 38 -5.23 10.98 5.72
C ALA A 38 -5.42 10.96 7.24
N GLN A 39 -6.03 12.01 7.78
CA GLN A 39 -6.52 12.01 9.17
C GLN A 39 -7.76 11.11 9.24
N CYS A 40 -7.52 9.83 9.43
CA CYS A 40 -8.54 8.79 9.45
C CYS A 40 -8.12 7.76 10.48
N ASP A 41 -9.01 7.43 11.42
CA ASP A 41 -8.89 6.24 12.24
C ASP A 41 -9.83 5.16 11.69
N LEU A 42 -9.25 4.02 11.30
CA LEU A 42 -10.01 2.89 10.77
C LEU A 42 -10.97 2.27 11.79
N THR A 43 -10.65 2.38 13.08
CA THR A 43 -11.45 1.79 14.16
C THR A 43 -12.75 2.54 14.40
N GLU A 44 -12.75 3.87 14.21
CA GLU A 44 -13.91 4.75 14.35
C GLU A 44 -14.68 4.92 13.03
N GLY A 45 -14.00 4.65 11.90
CA GLY A 45 -14.48 5.01 10.57
C GLY A 45 -14.23 6.48 10.26
N CYS A 46 -14.12 6.81 8.98
CA CYS A 46 -13.68 8.14 8.56
C CYS A 46 -14.12 8.48 7.14
N THR A 47 -13.90 9.73 6.73
CA THR A 47 -14.04 10.16 5.32
C THR A 47 -12.67 10.52 4.77
N LEU A 48 -12.31 9.92 3.65
CA LEU A 48 -11.06 10.17 2.94
C LEU A 48 -11.13 11.49 2.17
N PRO A 49 -9.98 12.10 1.82
CA PRO A 49 -9.93 13.35 1.06
C PRO A 49 -10.62 13.34 -0.31
N ASP A 50 -10.91 12.16 -0.88
CA ASP A 50 -11.68 12.03 -2.12
C ASP A 50 -13.21 11.92 -1.91
N GLY A 51 -13.68 12.01 -0.66
CA GLY A 51 -15.08 11.89 -0.28
C GLY A 51 -15.54 10.48 0.08
N SER A 52 -14.69 9.47 -0.10
CA SER A 52 -15.02 8.09 0.23
C SER A 52 -15.18 7.90 1.74
N ARG A 53 -16.24 7.23 2.19
CA ARG A 53 -16.47 6.89 3.60
C ARG A 53 -15.99 5.48 3.89
N VAL A 54 -15.04 5.35 4.81
CA VAL A 54 -14.47 4.07 5.24
C VAL A 54 -15.09 3.67 6.57
N ARG A 55 -15.54 2.42 6.67
CA ARG A 55 -16.07 1.84 7.90
C ARG A 55 -15.54 0.43 8.07
N ALA A 56 -14.97 0.13 9.23
CA ALA A 56 -14.60 -1.23 9.60
C ALA A 56 -15.60 -1.81 10.61
N ALA A 57 -15.83 -3.12 10.55
CA ALA A 57 -16.28 -3.88 11.71
C ALA A 57 -15.13 -3.92 12.73
N ALA A 58 -15.43 -4.21 14.01
CA ALA A 58 -14.48 -4.16 15.12
C ALA A 58 -13.07 -4.68 14.76
N VAL A 59 -12.14 -3.74 14.55
CA VAL A 59 -10.78 -4.02 14.08
C VAL A 59 -10.03 -4.74 15.19
N SER A 60 -9.56 -5.95 14.90
CA SER A 60 -8.90 -6.78 15.90
C SER A 60 -7.65 -7.45 15.34
N THR A 61 -6.64 -7.57 16.20
CA THR A 61 -5.45 -8.39 15.95
C THR A 61 -5.72 -9.89 16.08
N LYS A 62 -6.83 -10.28 16.73
CA LYS A 62 -7.13 -11.66 17.11
C LYS A 62 -8.21 -12.33 16.26
N LYS A 63 -9.08 -11.53 15.65
CA LYS A 63 -10.25 -12.02 14.91
C LYS A 63 -10.33 -11.37 13.53
N PRO A 64 -10.82 -12.10 12.52
CA PRO A 64 -11.13 -11.49 11.24
C PRO A 64 -12.21 -10.41 11.37
N PHE A 65 -12.12 -9.38 10.55
CA PHE A 65 -13.11 -8.30 10.48
C PHE A 65 -13.34 -7.90 9.02
N ASP A 66 -14.39 -7.12 8.79
CA ASP A 66 -14.80 -6.68 7.47
C ASP A 66 -14.61 -5.17 7.34
N ILE A 67 -14.35 -4.69 6.13
CA ILE A 67 -14.24 -3.26 5.82
C ILE A 67 -15.14 -2.93 4.64
N TYR A 68 -15.77 -1.76 4.72
CA TYR A 68 -16.69 -1.22 3.74
C TYR A 68 -16.21 0.17 3.32
N ILE A 69 -16.25 0.46 2.02
CA ILE A 69 -16.01 1.79 1.46
C ILE A 69 -17.24 2.22 0.67
N GLU A 70 -17.86 3.30 1.13
CA GLU A 70 -19.04 3.92 0.55
C GLU A 70 -18.65 5.21 -0.17
N HIS A 71 -19.46 5.64 -1.13
CA HIS A 71 -19.26 6.90 -1.88
C HIS A 71 -17.90 7.01 -2.59
N ALA A 72 -17.32 5.89 -3.02
CA ALA A 72 -16.11 5.92 -3.86
C ALA A 72 -16.39 6.70 -5.16
N PRO A 73 -15.42 7.45 -5.70
CA PRO A 73 -15.59 8.24 -6.93
C PRO A 73 -16.13 7.42 -8.10
N ALA A 74 -16.94 8.05 -8.95
CA ALA A 74 -17.43 7.42 -10.17
C ALA A 74 -16.27 7.01 -11.09
N GLY A 75 -16.37 5.84 -11.71
CA GLY A 75 -15.30 5.28 -12.55
C GLY A 75 -14.17 4.60 -11.77
N THR A 76 -14.29 4.44 -10.45
CA THR A 76 -13.35 3.60 -9.67
C THR A 76 -13.40 2.16 -10.18
N GLU A 77 -12.29 1.67 -10.72
CA GLU A 77 -12.18 0.30 -11.26
C GLU A 77 -11.75 -0.71 -10.20
N GLN A 78 -10.92 -0.28 -9.23
CA GLN A 78 -10.34 -1.16 -8.22
C GLN A 78 -10.17 -0.42 -6.89
N VAL A 79 -10.40 -1.17 -5.81
CA VAL A 79 -10.16 -0.72 -4.43
C VAL A 79 -9.35 -1.77 -3.68
N SER A 80 -8.31 -1.33 -2.96
CA SER A 80 -7.46 -2.18 -2.11
C SER A 80 -7.27 -1.58 -0.74
N ILE A 81 -6.88 -2.42 0.21
CA ILE A 81 -6.22 -1.99 1.43
C ILE A 81 -4.97 -2.84 1.67
N SER A 82 -3.88 -2.21 2.06
CA SER A 82 -2.65 -2.88 2.50
C SER A 82 -2.33 -2.50 3.93
N PHE A 83 -2.00 -3.47 4.77
CA PHE A 83 -1.64 -3.24 6.17
C PHE A 83 -0.15 -3.45 6.41
N SER A 84 0.44 -2.55 7.18
CA SER A 84 1.81 -2.62 7.68
C SER A 84 1.83 -2.12 9.12
N MET A 85 2.98 -2.22 9.78
CA MET A 85 3.17 -1.55 11.06
C MET A 85 4.07 -0.34 10.89
N LYS A 86 3.95 0.63 11.80
CA LYS A 86 4.78 1.83 11.76
C LYS A 86 6.26 1.45 11.76
N ASN A 87 7.00 1.94 10.77
CA ASN A 87 8.44 1.69 10.59
C ASN A 87 8.81 0.19 10.46
N MET A 88 7.88 -0.66 10.03
CA MET A 88 8.13 -2.10 9.87
C MET A 88 7.42 -2.64 8.64
N ASP A 89 8.21 -3.19 7.70
CA ASP A 89 7.69 -3.90 6.54
C ASP A 89 7.23 -5.30 6.98
N MET A 90 5.92 -5.50 6.98
CA MET A 90 5.28 -6.78 7.35
C MET A 90 5.05 -7.68 6.13
N GLY A 91 5.57 -7.30 4.96
CA GLY A 91 5.36 -8.00 3.70
C GLY A 91 3.97 -7.79 3.12
N PHE A 92 3.54 -8.73 2.27
CA PHE A 92 2.29 -8.61 1.52
C PHE A 92 1.06 -8.91 2.38
N ASN A 93 0.49 -7.87 3.00
CA ASN A 93 -0.85 -7.96 3.60
C ASN A 93 -1.85 -7.06 2.86
N ARG A 94 -2.17 -7.42 1.62
CA ARG A 94 -3.07 -6.67 0.73
C ARG A 94 -4.37 -7.42 0.50
N TYR A 95 -5.48 -6.71 0.62
CA TYR A 95 -6.83 -7.20 0.33
C TYR A 95 -7.48 -6.37 -0.77
N MET A 96 -8.12 -7.07 -1.70
CA MET A 96 -8.95 -6.46 -2.75
C MET A 96 -10.37 -6.36 -2.26
N PHE A 97 -11.06 -5.28 -2.61
CA PHE A 97 -12.48 -5.12 -2.32
C PHE A 97 -13.30 -5.59 -3.52
N GLU A 98 -14.43 -6.21 -3.23
CA GLU A 98 -15.44 -6.56 -4.20
C GLU A 98 -16.50 -5.47 -4.24
N ARG A 99 -16.93 -5.11 -5.46
CA ARG A 99 -17.98 -4.10 -5.65
C ARG A 99 -19.34 -4.75 -5.49
N GLN A 100 -20.10 -4.31 -4.49
CA GLN A 100 -21.44 -4.81 -4.22
C GLN A 100 -22.50 -4.16 -5.12
N PRO A 101 -23.67 -4.79 -5.31
CA PRO A 101 -24.77 -4.23 -6.10
C PRO A 101 -25.25 -2.85 -5.61
N SER A 102 -25.09 -2.55 -4.31
CA SER A 102 -25.38 -1.23 -3.72
C SER A 102 -24.41 -0.13 -4.17
N GLY A 103 -23.30 -0.49 -4.82
CA GLY A 103 -22.18 0.41 -5.13
C GLY A 103 -21.13 0.50 -4.03
N THR A 104 -21.36 -0.11 -2.86
CA THR A 104 -20.38 -0.20 -1.78
C THR A 104 -19.27 -1.17 -2.14
N TRP A 105 -18.03 -0.82 -1.84
CA TRP A 105 -16.90 -1.74 -1.93
C TRP A 105 -16.75 -2.47 -0.60
N GLN A 106 -16.61 -3.79 -0.63
CA GLN A 106 -16.51 -4.62 0.57
C GLN A 106 -15.32 -5.58 0.50
N ALA A 107 -14.57 -5.67 1.58
CA ALA A 107 -13.58 -6.71 1.80
C ALA A 107 -13.91 -7.45 3.10
N VAL A 108 -14.05 -8.77 3.03
CA VAL A 108 -14.48 -9.60 4.16
C VAL A 108 -13.34 -10.43 4.71
N ARG A 109 -13.41 -10.74 6.01
CA ARG A 109 -12.48 -11.64 6.73
C ARG A 109 -11.02 -11.19 6.65
N ILE A 110 -10.79 -9.88 6.67
CA ILE A 110 -9.46 -9.27 6.75
C ILE A 110 -8.79 -9.69 8.07
N ARG A 111 -7.48 -9.96 8.02
CA ARG A 111 -6.67 -10.23 9.20
C ARG A 111 -5.47 -9.28 9.23
N LEU A 112 -5.23 -8.68 10.39
CA LEU A 112 -4.00 -7.93 10.61
C LEU A 112 -2.80 -8.88 10.67
N PRO A 113 -1.62 -8.41 10.25
CA PRO A 113 -0.42 -9.23 10.35
C PRO A 113 -0.04 -9.38 11.83
N ILE A 114 0.43 -10.56 12.22
CA ILE A 114 0.77 -10.86 13.62
C ILE A 114 2.16 -10.30 13.92
N CYS A 115 2.28 -9.55 15.02
CA CYS A 115 3.56 -9.11 15.55
C CYS A 115 3.93 -9.93 16.80
N VAL A 116 5.09 -10.60 16.77
CA VAL A 116 5.60 -11.37 17.92
C VAL A 116 6.00 -10.50 19.11
N GLU A 117 6.31 -9.23 18.86
CA GLU A 117 6.62 -8.23 19.91
C GLU A 117 5.35 -7.64 20.55
N GLY A 118 4.15 -8.02 20.07
CA GLY A 118 2.88 -7.56 20.64
C GLY A 118 2.53 -6.10 20.33
N ARG A 119 3.21 -5.49 19.35
CA ARG A 119 2.88 -4.14 18.86
C ARG A 119 1.51 -4.12 18.19
N ARG A 120 0.89 -2.93 18.24
CA ARG A 120 -0.48 -2.69 17.76
C ARG A 120 -0.63 -1.41 16.95
N ASP A 121 0.48 -0.76 16.63
CA ASP A 121 0.53 0.49 15.88
C ASP A 121 0.64 0.20 14.38
N PHE A 122 -0.52 0.15 13.74
CA PHE A 122 -0.67 -0.21 12.34
C PHE A 122 -0.80 1.02 11.45
N THR A 123 -0.37 0.85 10.22
CA THR A 123 -0.66 1.73 9.09
C THR A 123 -1.46 0.96 8.04
N ALA A 124 -2.40 1.64 7.41
CA ALA A 124 -3.18 1.09 6.31
C ALA A 124 -3.15 2.02 5.11
N ASP A 125 -2.75 1.47 3.98
CA ASP A 125 -2.70 2.14 2.69
C ASP A 125 -3.94 1.72 1.89
N ILE A 126 -4.93 2.61 1.84
CA ILE A 126 -6.20 2.42 1.15
C ILE A 126 -6.05 2.98 -0.27
N THR A 127 -6.12 2.11 -1.26
CA THR A 127 -6.02 2.50 -2.68
C THR A 127 -7.39 2.52 -3.32
N ILE A 128 -7.78 3.64 -3.91
CA ILE A 128 -9.05 3.85 -4.62
C ILE A 128 -8.70 4.38 -6.01
N GLY A 129 -8.83 3.53 -7.03
CA GLY A 129 -8.35 3.83 -8.38
C GLY A 129 -6.84 4.09 -8.37
N SER A 130 -6.43 5.30 -8.77
CA SER A 130 -5.02 5.70 -8.84
C SER A 130 -4.49 6.40 -7.57
N ARG A 131 -5.34 6.63 -6.56
CA ARG A 131 -4.95 7.33 -5.34
C ARG A 131 -4.77 6.35 -4.20
N THR A 132 -3.75 6.58 -3.38
CA THR A 132 -3.52 5.83 -2.15
C THR A 132 -3.55 6.79 -0.96
N PHE A 133 -4.29 6.42 0.08
CA PHE A 133 -4.43 7.16 1.32
C PHE A 133 -3.85 6.33 2.46
N GLN A 134 -2.92 6.90 3.22
CA GLN A 134 -2.34 6.26 4.38
C GLN A 134 -3.01 6.75 5.66
N THR A 135 -3.49 5.82 6.46
CA THR A 135 -4.05 6.04 7.80
C THR A 135 -3.21 5.28 8.83
N ALA A 136 -3.13 5.81 10.06
CA ALA A 136 -2.55 5.13 11.20
C ALA A 136 -3.64 4.86 12.25
N PHE A 137 -3.59 3.69 12.88
CA PHE A 137 -4.57 3.28 13.89
C PHE A 137 -3.95 2.30 14.90
N THR A 138 -4.62 2.15 16.04
CA THR A 138 -4.25 1.14 17.05
C THR A 138 -5.34 0.07 17.12
N ALA A 139 -4.97 -1.20 16.92
CA ALA A 139 -5.93 -2.30 16.96
C ALA A 139 -6.02 -2.97 18.35
N GLU A 140 -7.16 -3.61 18.65
CA GLU A 140 -7.38 -4.34 19.92
C GLU A 140 -6.89 -5.81 19.93
#